data_AF-A0A8J6HEH2-F1
#
_entry.id   AF-A0A8J6HEH2-F1
#
_cell.length_a   1.000
_cell.length_b   1.000
_cell.length_c   1.000
_cell.angle_alpha   90.00
_cell.angle_beta   90.00
_cell.angle_gamma   90.00
#
_symmetry.space_group_name_H-M   'P 1'
#
loop_
_entity.id
_entity.type
_entity.pdbx_description
1 polymer ?
#
loop_
_entity_poly.entity_id
_entity_poly.type
_entity_poly.pdbx_seq_one_letter_code
_entity_poly.pdbx_strand_id
1 'polypeptide(L)'
;MYECVALHVSPDLGERIMLSGDRSLLDEVFPETNQAMMDARSGVAWNQQDVHHVIRFPLNGYCKLNSVQVITRLLNAGFKLAASNGGGVEGQQFSEYLFIRKILPG
;
A
#
# COMPACT_ATOMS: atom_id res chain seq x y z
N MET A 1 -13.12 -11.40 -11.12
CA MET A 1 -12.97 -10.09 -10.43
C MET A 1 -11.47 -9.86 -10.18
N TYR A 2 -11.01 -8.64 -9.95
CA TYR A 2 -9.61 -8.36 -9.66
C TYR A 2 -9.48 -7.60 -8.34
N GLU A 3 -8.45 -7.94 -7.59
CA GLU A 3 -7.94 -7.16 -6.47
C GLU A 3 -6.81 -6.28 -6.95
N CYS A 4 -6.77 -5.05 -6.44
CA CYS A 4 -5.81 -4.03 -6.87
C CYS A 4 -5.15 -3.39 -5.65
N VAL A 5 -3.82 -3.21 -5.72
CA VAL A 5 -3.04 -2.46 -4.74
C VAL A 5 -2.13 -1.49 -5.47
N ALA A 6 -2.21 -0.20 -5.14
CA ALA A 6 -1.28 0.80 -5.60
C ALA A 6 -0.19 1.03 -4.55
N LEU A 7 1.07 0.91 -4.95
CA LEU A 7 2.25 1.17 -4.14
C LEU A 7 2.90 2.47 -4.61
N HIS A 8 3.04 3.43 -3.71
CA HIS A 8 3.76 4.68 -3.93
C HIS A 8 5.01 4.73 -3.07
N VAL A 9 6.15 5.08 -3.67
CA VAL A 9 7.46 5.17 -3.01
C VAL A 9 8.08 6.53 -3.30
N SER A 10 8.43 7.31 -2.27
CA SER A 10 9.27 8.51 -2.40
C SER A 10 10.61 8.33 -1.67
N PRO A 11 11.76 8.70 -2.27
CA PRO A 11 13.09 8.50 -1.68
C PRO A 11 13.48 9.70 -0.79
N ASP A 12 12.59 10.15 0.10
CA ASP A 12 12.81 11.31 0.99
C ASP A 12 13.99 11.06 1.99
N LEU A 13 13.99 11.62 3.20
CA LEU A 13 14.98 11.32 4.26
C LEU A 13 14.84 9.86 4.81
N GLY A 14 14.81 8.88 3.91
CA GLY A 14 14.28 7.53 4.06
C GLY A 14 13.18 7.25 3.04
N GLU A 15 13.09 6.01 2.54
CA GLU A 15 11.99 5.62 1.65
C GLU A 15 10.66 5.77 2.39
N ARG A 16 9.76 6.60 1.86
CA ARG A 16 8.36 6.66 2.29
C ARG A 16 7.53 5.74 1.42
N ILE A 17 6.89 4.77 2.07
CA ILE A 17 6.12 3.72 1.38
C ILE A 17 4.66 3.89 1.74
N MET A 18 3.83 4.11 0.72
CA MET A 18 2.40 4.32 0.88
C MET A 18 1.61 3.32 0.05
N LEU A 19 0.55 2.75 0.62
CA LEU A 19 -0.34 1.78 -0.04
C LEU A 19 -1.74 2.36 -0.23
N SER A 20 -2.39 2.03 -1.34
CA SER A 20 -3.81 2.30 -1.57
C SER A 20 -4.50 1.05 -2.09
N GLY A 21 -5.71 0.76 -1.61
CA GLY A 21 -6.43 -0.46 -1.96
C GLY A 21 -7.52 -0.80 -0.95
N ASP A 22 -8.14 -1.97 -1.12
CA ASP A 22 -9.09 -2.51 -0.15
C ASP A 22 -8.38 -2.82 1.17
N ARG A 23 -9.00 -2.45 2.29
CA ARG A 23 -8.43 -2.58 3.62
C ARG A 23 -8.25 -4.03 4.03
N SER A 24 -9.26 -4.87 3.81
CA SER A 24 -9.20 -6.28 4.19
C SER A 24 -8.10 -7.00 3.42
N LEU A 25 -7.90 -6.61 2.17
CA LEU A 25 -6.79 -7.08 1.34
C LEU A 25 -5.43 -6.62 1.86
N LEU A 26 -5.30 -5.35 2.28
CA LEU A 26 -4.04 -4.87 2.85
C LEU A 26 -3.74 -5.53 4.20
N ASP A 27 -4.75 -5.79 5.03
CA ASP A 27 -4.59 -6.50 6.30
C ASP A 27 -4.25 -7.99 6.09
N GLU A 28 -4.72 -8.62 4.99
CA GLU A 28 -4.30 -9.98 4.56
C GLU A 28 -2.81 -10.01 4.19
N VAL A 29 -2.35 -9.05 3.38
CA VAL A 29 -0.98 -9.05 2.84
C VAL A 29 0.04 -8.48 3.84
N PHE A 30 -0.36 -7.52 4.67
CA PHE A 30 0.49 -6.83 5.64
C PHE A 30 -0.14 -6.89 7.04
N PRO A 31 -0.23 -8.07 7.67
CA PRO A 31 -0.92 -8.22 8.96
C PRO A 31 -0.34 -7.34 10.09
N GLU A 32 0.90 -6.87 9.95
CA GLU A 32 1.54 -5.91 10.86
C GLU A 32 0.78 -4.57 10.95
N THR A 33 -0.05 -4.23 9.96
CA THR A 33 -0.87 -3.00 9.95
C THR A 33 -2.12 -3.10 10.81
N ASN A 34 -2.55 -4.29 11.21
CA ASN A 34 -3.80 -4.47 11.96
C ASN A 34 -3.81 -3.69 13.29
N GLN A 35 -2.70 -3.72 14.04
CA GLN A 35 -2.59 -3.02 15.32
C GLN A 35 -2.68 -1.49 15.13
N ALA A 36 -2.01 -0.99 14.10
CA ALA A 36 -1.98 0.41 13.72
C ALA A 36 -3.35 0.96 13.27
N MET A 37 -4.10 0.17 12.52
CA MET A 37 -5.42 0.56 12.03
C MET A 37 -6.49 0.49 13.12
N MET A 38 -6.28 -0.28 14.19
CA MET A 38 -7.11 -0.24 15.39
C MET A 38 -6.86 1.03 16.22
N ASP A 39 -5.60 1.43 16.37
CA ASP A 39 -5.22 2.63 17.14
C ASP A 39 -5.55 3.94 16.40
N ALA A 40 -5.51 3.95 15.05
CA ALA A 40 -5.88 5.08 14.22
C ALA A 40 -7.36 5.51 14.35
N ARG A 41 -8.21 4.67 14.96
CA ARG A 41 -9.58 5.03 15.38
C ARG A 41 -9.62 6.15 16.44
N SER A 42 -8.47 6.54 17.00
CA SER A 42 -8.39 7.50 18.12
C SER A 42 -7.94 8.93 17.78
N GLY A 43 -7.47 9.26 16.55
CA GLY A 43 -6.81 10.57 16.42
C GLY A 43 -6.59 11.26 15.08
N VAL A 44 -6.78 10.65 13.91
CA VAL A 44 -6.65 11.41 12.64
C VAL A 44 -7.70 10.94 11.66
N ALA A 45 -8.37 11.90 11.04
CA ALA A 45 -9.44 11.73 10.06
C ALA A 45 -8.98 10.94 8.82
N TRP A 46 -8.89 9.61 8.95
CA TRP A 46 -8.87 8.69 7.82
C TRP A 46 -10.29 8.67 7.28
N ASN A 47 -10.47 9.29 6.11
CA ASN A 47 -11.74 9.57 5.44
C ASN A 47 -12.82 8.49 5.72
N GLN A 48 -13.70 8.77 6.69
CA GLN A 48 -14.75 7.86 7.18
C GLN A 48 -15.88 7.61 6.15
N GLN A 49 -15.67 7.97 4.89
CA GLN A 49 -16.69 7.92 3.86
C GLN A 49 -16.65 6.64 3.01
N ASP A 50 -15.57 5.85 3.09
CA ASP A 50 -15.49 4.53 2.44
C ASP A 50 -14.72 3.54 3.33
N VAL A 51 -15.43 2.85 4.21
CA VAL A 51 -14.84 2.01 5.29
C VAL A 51 -13.99 0.86 4.74
N HIS A 52 -14.11 0.56 3.45
CA HIS A 52 -13.48 -0.57 2.78
C HIS A 52 -12.17 -0.23 2.08
N HIS A 53 -11.88 1.03 1.74
CA HIS A 53 -10.67 1.38 0.99
C HIS A 53 -9.79 2.40 1.73
N VAL A 54 -8.48 2.28 1.58
CA VAL A 54 -7.52 3.28 2.07
C VAL A 54 -6.75 3.91 0.93
N ILE A 55 -6.37 5.18 1.12
CA ILE A 55 -5.60 5.96 0.15
C ILE A 55 -4.33 6.44 0.84
N ARG A 56 -3.17 6.11 0.24
CA ARG A 56 -1.84 6.50 0.70
C ARG A 56 -1.56 6.17 2.18
N PHE A 57 -1.96 4.99 2.62
CA PHE A 57 -1.65 4.46 3.95
C PHE A 57 -0.14 4.33 4.14
N PRO A 58 0.49 5.00 5.13
CA PRO A 58 1.94 5.04 5.30
C PRO A 58 2.46 3.74 5.95
N LEU A 59 2.76 2.74 5.12
CA LEU A 59 3.16 1.40 5.56
C LEU A 59 4.40 1.43 6.47
N ASN A 60 5.43 2.20 6.08
CA ASN A 60 6.70 2.26 6.80
C ASN A 60 6.61 2.92 8.19
N GLY A 61 5.49 3.56 8.52
CA GLY A 61 5.18 4.02 9.89
C GLY A 61 4.81 2.88 10.84
N TYR A 62 4.46 1.71 10.30
CA TYR A 62 3.90 0.58 11.05
C TYR A 62 4.63 -0.74 10.79
N CYS A 63 5.30 -0.87 9.64
CA CYS A 63 6.02 -2.06 9.22
C CYS A 63 7.43 -1.69 8.78
N LYS A 64 8.46 -2.38 9.28
CA LYS A 64 9.88 -2.12 8.93
C LYS A 64 10.28 -2.83 7.63
N LEU A 65 9.62 -2.50 6.53
CA LEU A 65 9.94 -3.01 5.20
C LEU A 65 10.42 -1.88 4.29
N ASN A 66 11.41 -2.18 3.44
CA ASN A 66 11.79 -1.31 2.34
C ASN A 66 10.96 -1.59 1.09
N SER A 67 11.09 -0.75 0.06
CA SER A 67 10.32 -0.83 -1.18
C SER A 67 10.44 -2.21 -1.86
N VAL A 68 11.65 -2.77 -1.92
CA VAL A 68 11.92 -4.08 -2.52
C VAL A 68 11.22 -5.21 -1.75
N GLN A 69 11.22 -5.17 -0.42
CA GLN A 69 10.54 -6.17 0.40
C GLN A 69 9.02 -6.11 0.24
N VAL A 70 8.45 -4.91 0.10
CA VAL A 70 7.01 -4.71 -0.13
C VAL A 70 6.60 -5.24 -1.50
N ILE A 71 7.36 -4.92 -2.54
CA ILE A 71 7.16 -5.45 -3.89
C ILE A 71 7.23 -6.98 -3.88
N THR A 72 8.28 -7.53 -3.25
CA THR A 72 8.47 -8.99 -3.14
C THR A 72 7.29 -9.65 -2.44
N ARG A 73 6.77 -9.05 -1.36
CA ARG A 73 5.62 -9.59 -0.63
C ARG A 73 4.36 -9.60 -1.49
N LEU A 74 4.08 -8.52 -2.23
CA LEU A 74 2.94 -8.45 -3.16
C LEU A 74 3.03 -9.52 -4.26
N LEU A 75 4.21 -9.70 -4.85
CA LEU A 75 4.45 -10.74 -5.85
C LEU A 75 4.24 -12.14 -5.28
N ASN A 76 4.74 -12.40 -4.06
CA ASN A 76 4.54 -13.68 -3.36
C ASN A 76 3.07 -13.93 -2.97
N ALA A 77 2.29 -12.87 -2.75
CA ALA A 77 0.85 -12.94 -2.51
C ALA A 77 0.03 -13.17 -3.80
N GLY A 78 0.68 -13.40 -4.95
CA GLY A 78 0.03 -13.72 -6.22
C GLY A 78 -0.36 -12.49 -7.05
N PHE A 79 0.04 -11.29 -6.64
CA PHE A 79 -0.15 -10.10 -7.46
C PHE A 79 0.86 -10.07 -8.62
N LYS A 80 0.46 -9.36 -9.68
CA LYS A 80 1.31 -9.03 -10.83
C LYS A 80 1.34 -7.52 -11.00
N LEU A 81 2.47 -6.98 -11.46
CA LEU A 81 2.56 -5.58 -11.84
C LEU A 81 1.76 -5.35 -13.13
N ALA A 82 0.74 -4.49 -13.07
CA ALA A 82 -0.10 -4.12 -14.20
C ALA A 82 0.38 -2.83 -14.88
N ALA A 83 0.91 -1.89 -14.10
CA ALA A 83 1.42 -0.61 -14.59
C ALA A 83 2.45 -0.05 -13.61
N SER A 84 3.34 0.81 -14.12
CA SER A 84 4.24 1.62 -13.32
C SER A 84 4.32 3.04 -13.89
N ASN A 85 4.50 4.00 -12.99
CA ASN A 85 4.81 5.38 -13.34
C ASN A 85 5.83 5.95 -12.34
N GLY A 86 6.36 7.13 -12.64
CA GLY A 86 7.22 7.86 -11.73
C GLY A 86 7.46 9.27 -12.25
N GLY A 87 8.00 10.12 -11.40
CA GLY A 87 8.27 11.51 -11.75
C GLY A 87 8.74 12.30 -10.55
N GLY A 88 8.55 13.61 -10.63
CA GLY A 88 8.99 14.56 -9.62
C GLY A 88 10.28 15.27 -10.00
N VAL A 89 10.49 16.43 -9.37
CA VAL A 89 11.70 17.23 -9.48
C VAL A 89 12.70 16.81 -8.40
N GLU A 90 13.89 17.40 -8.39
CA GLU A 90 14.90 17.12 -7.37
C GLU A 90 14.34 17.32 -5.95
N GLY A 91 14.44 16.28 -5.12
CA GLY A 91 13.95 16.28 -3.73
C GLY A 91 12.46 15.99 -3.57
N GLN A 92 11.73 15.68 -4.66
CA GLN A 92 10.32 15.26 -4.62
C GLN A 92 10.05 14.11 -5.59
N GLN A 93 11.05 13.25 -5.82
CA GLN A 93 10.88 12.13 -6.72
C GLN A 93 9.89 11.10 -6.16
N PHE A 94 9.21 10.38 -7.04
CA PHE A 94 8.40 9.24 -6.65
C PHE A 94 8.34 8.19 -7.74
N SER A 95 8.01 6.97 -7.30
CA SER A 95 7.66 5.83 -8.15
C SER A 95 6.33 5.26 -7.69
N GLU A 96 5.45 4.92 -8.63
CA GLU A 96 4.16 4.30 -8.36
C GLU A 96 3.99 3.02 -9.17
N TYR A 97 3.42 2.00 -8.52
CA TYR A 97 3.26 0.66 -9.08
C TYR A 97 1.83 0.18 -8.81
N LEU A 98 1.13 -0.25 -9.85
CA LEU A 98 -0.18 -0.87 -9.74
C LEU A 98 -0.05 -2.39 -9.79
N PHE A 99 -0.40 -3.05 -8.69
CA PHE A 99 -0.42 -4.50 -8.57
C PHE A 99 -1.85 -5.02 -8.70
N ILE A 100 -2.05 -6.10 -9.44
CA ILE A 100 -3.35 -6.76 -9.60
C ILE A 100 -3.28 -8.27 -9.35
N ARG A 101 -4.32 -8.85 -8.75
CA ARG A 101 -4.50 -10.30 -8.55
C ARG A 101 -5.88 -10.71 -9.04
N LYS A 102 -5.98 -11.78 -9.83
CA LYS A 102 -7.29 -12.28 -10.33
C LYS A 102 -7.96 -13.11 -9.24
N ILE A 103 -9.19 -12.76 -8.89
CA ILE A 103 -10.04 -13.55 -8.00
C ILE A 103 -10.78 -14.60 -8.85
N LEU A 104 -10.62 -15.88 -8.49
CA LEU A 104 -11.42 -16.96 -9.05
C LEU A 104 -12.85 -16.89 -8.47
N PRO A 105 -13.90 -17.04 -9.30
CA PRO A 105 -15.24 -17.19 -8.76
C PRO A 105 -15.29 -18.45 -7.89
N GLY A 106 -15.79 -18.30 -6.66
CA GLY A 106 -16.07 -19.41 -5.73
C GLY A 106 -17.34 -20.16 -6.08
#